data_AF-A0A9E5VMC3-F1
#
_entry.id   AF-A0A9E5VMC3-F1
#
_cell.length_a   1.000
_cell.length_b   1.000
_cell.length_c   1.000
_cell.angle_alpha   90.00
_cell.angle_beta   90.00
_cell.angle_gamma   90.00
#
_symmetry.space_group_name_H-M   'P 1'
#
loop_
_entity.id
_entity.type
_entity.pdbx_description
1 polymer ?
#
loop_
_entity_poly.entity_id
_entity_poly.type
_entity_poly.pdbx_seq_one_letter_code
_entity_poly.pdbx_strand_id
1 'polypeptide(L)'
;MTTPADLFSVIFVTAAGVSFMFGLYIFRMRREQENALVFAVAIALAIWALGLGLALSAPTQEVSVLWRRIAGLGWGTFFSLLLHFLLVLTIHKPDRKTWWLLLPLYLPAALNILVFIIPTQLNPMPYNMVETPLGWVNVAEYNAWDIYFVAFYISAVLTGIVIVWRWGLKSSDDNIRKQSKLLFVTFPLALVLGTLTDMLANALLAYKIPQMAPLFVLIPISGIYISMRRYGFMNLPQPTGDEEIL
;
A
#
# COMPACT_ATOMS: atom_id res chain seq x y z
N MET A 1 5.01 -16.91 -27.88
CA MET A 1 4.21 -15.67 -27.99
C MET A 1 3.96 -15.18 -26.58
N THR A 2 4.12 -13.88 -26.30
CA THR A 2 3.81 -13.29 -25.00
C THR A 2 2.31 -13.35 -24.74
N THR A 3 1.91 -13.95 -23.63
CA THR A 3 0.50 -14.05 -23.23
C THR A 3 0.03 -12.76 -22.54
N PRO A 4 -1.28 -12.50 -22.44
CA PRO A 4 -1.80 -11.40 -21.62
C PRO A 4 -1.34 -11.50 -20.16
N ALA A 5 -1.24 -12.71 -19.61
CA ALA A 5 -0.73 -12.95 -18.25
C ALA A 5 0.71 -12.44 -18.09
N ASP A 6 1.58 -12.68 -19.07
CA ASP A 6 2.96 -12.20 -19.06
C ASP A 6 3.02 -10.66 -19.02
N LEU A 7 2.15 -9.99 -19.78
CA LEU A 7 2.08 -8.53 -19.80
C LEU A 7 1.68 -7.95 -18.43
N PHE A 8 0.61 -8.47 -17.83
CA PHE A 8 0.20 -8.05 -16.48
C PHE A 8 1.26 -8.37 -15.43
N SER A 9 1.91 -9.53 -15.53
CA SER A 9 3.00 -9.93 -14.64
C SER A 9 4.16 -8.91 -14.70
N VAL A 10 4.58 -8.51 -15.90
CA VAL A 10 5.61 -7.47 -16.10
C VAL A 10 5.17 -6.12 -15.51
N ILE A 11 3.90 -5.72 -15.68
CA ILE A 11 3.37 -4.48 -15.10
C ILE A 11 3.48 -4.52 -13.56
N PHE A 12 3.07 -5.61 -12.93
CA PHE A 12 3.14 -5.78 -11.47
C PHE A 12 4.59 -5.82 -10.95
N VAL A 13 5.48 -6.54 -11.62
CA VAL A 13 6.92 -6.58 -11.27
C VAL A 13 7.55 -5.19 -11.42
N THR A 14 7.18 -4.45 -12.47
CA THR A 14 7.63 -3.07 -12.66
C THR A 14 7.13 -2.16 -11.54
N ALA A 15 5.84 -2.26 -11.18
CA ALA A 15 5.25 -1.52 -10.07
C ALA A 15 5.96 -1.84 -8.74
N ALA A 16 6.34 -3.11 -8.52
CA ALA A 16 7.10 -3.52 -7.35
C ALA A 16 8.49 -2.85 -7.31
N GLY A 17 9.21 -2.88 -8.43
CA GLY A 17 10.51 -2.24 -8.56
C GLY A 17 10.45 -0.73 -8.33
N VAL A 18 9.50 -0.04 -8.97
CA VAL A 18 9.29 1.41 -8.80
C VAL A 18 8.96 1.74 -7.34
N SER A 19 8.05 0.99 -6.71
CA SER A 19 7.68 1.18 -5.31
C SER A 19 8.89 1.06 -4.39
N PHE A 20 9.67 -0.02 -4.54
CA PHE A 20 10.87 -0.25 -3.74
C PHE A 20 11.89 0.87 -3.91
N MET A 21 12.16 1.29 -5.15
CA MET A 21 13.10 2.36 -5.44
C MET A 21 12.66 3.70 -4.85
N PHE A 22 11.37 4.04 -4.91
CA PHE A 22 10.82 5.23 -4.28
C PHE A 22 11.01 5.21 -2.76
N GLY A 23 10.67 4.09 -2.11
CA GLY A 23 10.85 3.92 -0.68
C GLY A 23 12.32 4.04 -0.26
N LEU A 24 13.22 3.34 -0.97
CA LEU A 24 14.66 3.37 -0.70
C LEU A 24 15.24 4.78 -0.86
N TYR A 25 14.77 5.51 -1.88
CA TYR A 25 15.20 6.89 -2.11
C TYR A 25 14.79 7.81 -0.95
N ILE A 26 13.53 7.76 -0.52
CA ILE A 26 13.03 8.52 0.64
C ILE A 26 13.79 8.13 1.92
N PHE A 27 14.01 6.84 2.15
CA PHE A 27 14.76 6.36 3.31
C PHE A 27 16.18 6.90 3.38
N ARG A 28 16.86 6.97 2.22
CA ARG A 28 18.24 7.46 2.12
C ARG A 28 18.37 8.97 2.29
N MET A 29 17.29 9.74 2.12
CA MET A 29 17.34 11.20 2.32
C MET A 29 17.61 11.58 3.78
N ARG A 30 16.86 10.99 4.71
CA ARG A 30 16.96 11.28 6.14
C ARG A 30 16.62 10.03 6.94
N ARG A 31 17.38 9.78 8.00
CA ARG A 31 17.16 8.68 8.96
C ARG A 31 16.16 9.09 10.03
N GLU A 32 14.96 9.48 9.59
CA GLU A 32 13.84 9.85 10.45
C GLU A 32 12.75 8.76 10.44
N GLN A 33 11.90 8.75 11.46
CA GLN A 33 10.88 7.70 11.63
C GLN A 33 9.87 7.71 10.47
N GLU A 34 9.50 8.89 9.99
CA GLU A 34 8.61 9.10 8.85
C GLU A 34 9.16 8.41 7.59
N ASN A 35 10.44 8.64 7.30
CA ASN A 35 11.12 8.07 6.13
C ASN A 35 11.25 6.55 6.24
N ALA A 36 11.53 6.03 7.44
CA ALA A 36 11.55 4.59 7.70
C ALA A 36 10.17 3.95 7.49
N LEU A 37 9.10 4.61 7.94
CA LEU A 37 7.73 4.12 7.75
C LEU A 37 7.30 4.15 6.28
N VAL A 38 7.64 5.21 5.53
CA VAL A 38 7.39 5.24 4.07
C VAL A 38 8.15 4.13 3.36
N PHE A 39 9.37 3.82 3.79
CA PHE A 39 10.10 2.68 3.23
C PHE A 39 9.43 1.35 3.55
N ALA A 40 8.93 1.16 4.78
CA ALA A 40 8.17 -0.04 5.13
C ALA A 40 6.88 -0.18 4.30
N VAL A 41 6.14 0.92 4.09
CA VAL A 41 4.97 0.96 3.20
C VAL A 41 5.35 0.58 1.76
N ALA A 42 6.45 1.12 1.26
CA ALA A 42 6.95 0.84 -0.08
C ALA A 42 7.40 -0.63 -0.24
N ILE A 43 8.04 -1.22 0.77
CA ILE A 43 8.38 -2.65 0.79
C ILE A 43 7.12 -3.49 0.78
N ALA A 44 6.13 -3.17 1.60
CA ALA A 44 4.86 -3.89 1.64
C ALA A 44 4.15 -3.85 0.27
N LEU A 45 4.12 -2.69 -0.38
CA LEU A 45 3.57 -2.56 -1.73
C LEU A 45 4.39 -3.34 -2.78
N ALA A 46 5.72 -3.33 -2.67
CA ALA A 46 6.58 -4.07 -3.57
C ALA A 46 6.35 -5.58 -3.45
N ILE A 47 6.26 -6.12 -2.23
CA ILE A 47 5.95 -7.53 -1.97
C ILE A 47 4.56 -7.88 -2.50
N TRP A 48 3.57 -7.01 -2.28
CA TRP A 48 2.22 -7.20 -2.79
C TRP A 48 2.20 -7.31 -4.32
N ALA A 49 2.74 -6.31 -5.01
CA ALA A 49 2.76 -6.26 -6.46
C ALA A 49 3.58 -7.43 -7.05
N LEU A 50 4.79 -7.68 -6.52
CA LEU A 50 5.65 -8.77 -6.98
C LEU A 50 4.96 -10.13 -6.83
N GLY A 51 4.39 -10.40 -5.66
CA GLY A 51 3.70 -11.66 -5.40
C GLY A 51 2.48 -11.84 -6.32
N LEU A 52 1.73 -10.77 -6.62
CA LEU A 52 0.63 -10.84 -7.58
C LEU A 52 1.10 -11.08 -9.01
N GLY A 53 2.18 -10.42 -9.44
CA GLY A 53 2.75 -10.64 -10.77
C GLY A 53 3.19 -12.09 -10.98
N LEU A 54 3.88 -12.66 -10.00
CA LEU A 54 4.39 -14.05 -10.08
C LEU A 54 3.28 -15.09 -9.86
N ALA A 55 2.25 -14.78 -9.07
CA ALA A 55 1.08 -15.66 -8.95
C ALA A 55 0.33 -15.76 -10.28
N LEU A 56 0.20 -14.64 -11.00
CA LEU A 56 -0.60 -14.55 -12.22
C LEU A 56 -0.08 -15.46 -13.34
N SER A 57 1.24 -15.48 -13.54
CA SER A 57 1.92 -16.27 -14.58
C SER A 57 2.47 -17.61 -14.08
N ALA A 58 2.04 -18.07 -12.90
CA ALA A 58 2.52 -19.30 -12.31
C ALA A 58 2.19 -20.54 -13.20
N PRO A 59 3.08 -21.54 -13.26
CA PRO A 59 2.88 -22.73 -14.08
C PRO A 59 1.80 -23.68 -13.53
N THR A 60 1.48 -23.60 -12.24
CA THR A 60 0.45 -24.43 -11.60
C THR A 60 -0.32 -23.63 -10.55
N GLN A 61 -1.49 -24.14 -10.15
CA GLN A 61 -2.32 -23.54 -9.12
C GLN A 61 -1.58 -23.45 -7.77
N GLU A 62 -0.82 -24.48 -7.40
CA GLU A 62 -0.09 -24.53 -6.12
C GLU A 62 1.00 -23.45 -6.08
N VAL A 63 1.74 -23.27 -7.17
CA VAL A 63 2.75 -22.22 -7.29
C VAL A 63 2.09 -20.84 -7.26
N SER A 64 0.91 -20.70 -7.88
CA SER A 64 0.13 -19.47 -7.83
C SER A 64 -0.31 -19.13 -6.39
N VAL A 65 -0.83 -20.11 -5.66
CA VAL A 65 -1.23 -19.95 -4.25
C VAL A 65 -0.04 -19.57 -3.36
N LEU A 66 1.15 -20.14 -3.61
CA LEU A 66 2.37 -19.77 -2.88
C LEU A 66 2.71 -18.29 -3.06
N TRP A 67 2.77 -17.82 -4.31
CA TRP A 67 3.03 -16.41 -4.60
C TRP A 67 1.92 -15.49 -4.09
N ARG A 68 0.68 -15.97 -4.08
CA ARG A 68 -0.46 -15.25 -3.50
C ARG A 68 -0.32 -15.09 -1.98
N ARG A 69 0.18 -16.10 -1.26
CA ARG A 69 0.53 -15.98 0.18
C ARG A 69 1.66 -14.97 0.40
N ILE A 70 2.68 -14.96 -0.47
CA ILE A 70 3.74 -13.94 -0.42
C ILE A 70 3.17 -12.54 -0.64
N ALA A 71 2.29 -12.35 -1.63
CA ALA A 71 1.56 -11.10 -1.83
C ALA A 71 0.76 -10.71 -0.58
N GLY A 72 0.19 -11.71 0.11
CA GLY A 72 -0.43 -11.64 1.43
C GLY A 72 0.37 -10.85 2.46
N LEU A 73 1.69 -11.04 2.51
CA LEU A 73 2.55 -10.32 3.46
C LEU A 73 2.55 -8.82 3.16
N GLY A 74 2.52 -8.47 1.88
CA GLY A 74 2.42 -7.10 1.43
C GLY A 74 1.08 -6.49 1.78
N TRP A 75 -0.02 -6.96 1.17
CA TRP A 75 -1.33 -6.34 1.36
C TRP A 75 -1.86 -6.45 2.79
N GLY A 76 -1.53 -7.53 3.49
CA GLY A 76 -1.96 -7.79 4.87
C GLY A 76 -1.36 -6.81 5.88
N THR A 77 -0.17 -6.27 5.60
CA THR A 77 0.52 -5.30 6.47
C THR A 77 0.47 -3.86 5.96
N PHE A 78 0.24 -3.67 4.65
CA PHE A 78 0.29 -2.37 3.97
C PHE A 78 -0.57 -1.30 4.65
N PHE A 79 -1.85 -1.59 4.92
CA PHE A 79 -2.78 -0.59 5.45
C PHE A 79 -2.45 -0.17 6.89
N SER A 80 -1.93 -1.08 7.71
CA SER A 80 -1.44 -0.78 9.06
C SER A 80 -0.20 0.12 9.01
N LEU A 81 0.77 -0.22 8.14
CA LEU A 81 1.98 0.58 7.95
C LEU A 81 1.66 1.98 7.41
N LEU A 82 0.74 2.07 6.45
CA LEU A 82 0.30 3.32 5.87
C LEU A 82 -0.36 4.22 6.90
N LEU A 83 -1.30 3.67 7.69
CA LEU A 83 -1.96 4.45 8.73
C LEU A 83 -0.98 4.85 9.85
N HIS A 84 0.01 4.00 10.19
CA HIS A 84 1.10 4.38 11.09
C HIS A 84 1.88 5.59 10.55
N PHE A 85 2.28 5.55 9.28
CA PHE A 85 2.94 6.66 8.63
C PHE A 85 2.11 7.95 8.70
N LEU A 86 0.81 7.89 8.36
CA LEU A 86 -0.07 9.06 8.39
C LEU A 86 -0.24 9.63 9.81
N LEU A 87 -0.27 8.77 10.83
CA LEU A 87 -0.30 9.21 12.23
C LEU A 87 0.98 9.96 12.60
N VAL A 88 2.16 9.43 12.27
CA VAL A 88 3.44 10.12 12.55
C VAL A 88 3.56 11.42 11.76
N LEU A 89 3.15 11.43 10.49
CA LEU A 89 3.16 12.63 9.64
C LEU A 89 2.33 13.78 10.24
N THR A 90 1.18 13.44 10.83
CA THR A 90 0.21 14.45 11.31
C THR A 90 0.37 14.79 12.79
N ILE A 91 0.86 13.86 13.61
CA ILE A 91 1.10 14.02 15.04
C ILE A 91 2.61 14.13 15.24
N HIS A 92 3.14 15.34 15.25
CA HIS A 92 4.58 15.62 15.28
C HIS A 92 5.35 15.01 16.48
N LYS A 93 4.66 14.47 17.51
CA LYS A 93 5.26 13.80 18.67
C LYS A 93 4.28 12.79 19.30
N PRO A 94 4.27 11.51 18.91
CA PRO A 94 3.58 10.49 19.71
C PRO A 94 4.34 10.32 21.03
N ASP A 95 3.72 10.73 22.15
CA ASP A 95 4.29 10.50 23.47
C ASP A 95 4.48 9.00 23.73
N ARG A 96 5.49 8.61 24.52
CA ARG A 96 5.76 7.21 24.91
C ARG A 96 4.53 6.49 25.49
N LYS A 97 3.53 7.23 25.98
CA LYS A 97 2.23 6.71 26.47
C LYS A 97 1.27 6.24 25.37
N THR A 98 1.53 6.53 24.10
CA THR A 98 0.65 6.17 22.96
C THR A 98 1.01 4.84 22.29
N TRP A 99 1.96 4.08 22.83
CA TRP A 99 2.33 2.77 22.28
C TRP A 99 1.14 1.79 22.21
N TRP A 100 0.20 1.88 23.15
CA TRP A 100 -1.03 1.09 23.13
C TRP A 100 -1.93 1.40 21.92
N LEU A 101 -1.80 2.58 21.31
CA LEU A 101 -2.50 2.93 20.06
C LEU A 101 -1.93 2.18 18.85
N LEU A 102 -0.73 1.60 18.95
CA LEU A 102 -0.16 0.73 17.91
C LEU A 102 -0.77 -0.67 17.94
N LEU A 103 -1.31 -1.13 19.07
CA LEU A 103 -1.97 -2.44 19.16
C LEU A 103 -3.17 -2.57 18.22
N PRO A 104 -4.20 -1.70 18.26
CA PRO A 104 -5.33 -1.81 17.32
C PRO A 104 -4.90 -1.58 15.87
N LEU A 105 -3.76 -0.92 15.65
CA LEU A 105 -3.23 -0.68 14.30
C LEU A 105 -2.60 -1.94 13.68
N TYR A 106 -1.81 -2.68 14.45
CA TYR A 106 -1.07 -3.85 13.95
C TYR A 106 -1.75 -5.19 14.23
N LEU A 107 -2.72 -5.26 15.15
CA LEU A 107 -3.47 -6.49 15.41
C LEU A 107 -4.20 -7.01 14.16
N PRO A 108 -4.85 -6.17 13.33
CA PRO A 108 -5.41 -6.64 12.06
C PRO A 108 -4.36 -7.19 11.09
N ALA A 109 -3.17 -6.57 11.03
CA ALA A 109 -2.08 -7.08 10.19
C ALA A 109 -1.58 -8.46 10.68
N ALA A 110 -1.45 -8.64 11.99
CA ALA A 110 -1.10 -9.93 12.57
C ALA A 110 -2.17 -10.99 12.27
N LEU A 111 -3.46 -10.63 12.36
CA LEU A 111 -4.56 -11.52 12.01
C LEU A 111 -4.55 -11.88 10.52
N ASN A 112 -4.28 -10.91 9.62
CA ASN A 112 -4.11 -11.18 8.19
C ASN A 112 -3.02 -12.22 7.93
N ILE A 113 -1.89 -12.14 8.65
CA ILE A 113 -0.80 -13.12 8.54
C ILE A 113 -1.28 -14.53 8.95
N LEU A 114 -1.99 -14.64 10.07
CA LEU A 114 -2.47 -15.92 10.57
C LEU A 114 -3.54 -16.56 9.67
N VAL A 115 -4.42 -15.74 9.10
CA VAL A 115 -5.59 -16.18 8.32
C VAL A 115 -5.22 -16.45 6.87
N PHE A 116 -4.50 -15.55 6.22
CA PHE A 116 -4.34 -15.59 4.76
C PHE A 116 -2.96 -16.07 4.29
N ILE A 117 -1.96 -16.09 5.18
CA ILE A 117 -0.56 -16.32 4.78
C ILE A 117 -0.06 -17.65 5.29
N ILE A 118 -0.14 -17.85 6.61
CA ILE A 118 0.24 -19.11 7.24
C ILE A 118 -0.87 -20.14 6.96
N PRO A 119 -0.54 -21.35 6.50
CA PRO A 119 -1.53 -22.41 6.30
C PRO A 119 -2.02 -22.94 7.66
N THR A 120 -2.92 -22.18 8.29
CA THR A 120 -3.59 -22.54 9.54
C THR A 120 -4.98 -23.12 9.27
N GLN A 121 -5.57 -23.77 10.26
CA GLN A 121 -6.96 -24.26 10.17
C GLN A 121 -8.02 -23.16 10.31
N LEU A 122 -7.61 -21.90 10.55
CA LEU A 122 -8.54 -20.77 10.67
C LEU A 122 -9.16 -20.40 9.32
N ASN A 123 -8.40 -20.56 8.25
CA ASN A 123 -8.86 -20.38 6.88
C ASN A 123 -8.08 -21.36 5.98
N PRO A 124 -8.57 -22.60 5.84
CA PRO A 124 -7.84 -23.65 5.14
C PRO A 124 -7.71 -23.38 3.64
N MET A 125 -8.67 -22.66 3.05
CA MET A 125 -8.69 -22.30 1.62
C MET A 125 -8.85 -20.78 1.45
N PRO A 126 -7.82 -19.99 1.77
CA PRO A 126 -7.91 -18.52 1.75
C PRO A 126 -7.90 -17.93 0.33
N TYR A 127 -7.55 -18.73 -0.67
CA TYR A 127 -7.44 -18.29 -2.06
C TYR A 127 -8.09 -19.31 -2.99
N ASN A 128 -9.09 -18.86 -3.74
CA ASN A 128 -9.68 -19.61 -4.82
C ASN A 128 -9.07 -19.14 -6.15
N MET A 129 -7.98 -19.79 -6.54
CA MET A 129 -7.24 -19.45 -7.76
C MET A 129 -7.89 -20.12 -8.97
N VAL A 130 -8.43 -19.31 -9.88
CA VAL A 130 -9.08 -19.73 -11.11
C VAL A 130 -8.21 -19.35 -12.30
N GLU A 131 -7.94 -20.29 -13.19
CA GLU A 131 -7.21 -20.03 -14.43
C GLU A 131 -8.10 -19.30 -15.43
N THR A 132 -7.58 -18.21 -16.01
CA THR A 132 -8.28 -17.37 -16.99
C THR A 132 -7.35 -17.05 -18.17
N PRO A 133 -7.86 -16.49 -19.28
CA PRO A 133 -6.99 -15.98 -20.36
C PRO A 133 -5.98 -14.90 -19.91
N LEU A 134 -6.18 -14.29 -18.73
CA LEU A 134 -5.26 -13.31 -18.14
C LEU A 134 -4.28 -13.95 -17.13
N GLY A 135 -4.31 -15.27 -16.95
CA GLY A 135 -3.54 -16.01 -15.94
C GLY A 135 -4.37 -16.42 -14.73
N TRP A 136 -3.69 -16.79 -13.64
CA TRP A 136 -4.34 -17.18 -12.38
C TRP A 136 -4.91 -15.98 -11.64
N VAL A 137 -6.24 -15.95 -11.47
CA VAL A 137 -6.95 -14.89 -10.77
C VAL A 137 -7.55 -15.44 -9.47
N ASN A 138 -7.36 -14.70 -8.38
CA ASN A 138 -8.00 -15.01 -7.10
C ASN A 138 -9.45 -14.47 -7.09
N VAL A 139 -10.42 -15.36 -6.95
CA VAL A 139 -11.84 -15.01 -6.84
C VAL A 139 -12.25 -15.05 -5.38
N ALA A 140 -12.77 -13.95 -4.84
CA ALA A 140 -13.27 -13.92 -3.47
C ALA A 140 -14.52 -14.80 -3.32
N GLU A 141 -14.61 -15.53 -2.20
CA GLU A 141 -15.79 -16.34 -1.87
C GLU A 141 -16.84 -15.56 -1.09
N TYR A 142 -16.51 -14.33 -0.67
CA TYR A 142 -17.34 -13.45 0.14
C TYR A 142 -17.65 -14.05 1.52
N ASN A 143 -16.72 -14.83 2.05
CA ASN A 143 -16.82 -15.40 3.38
C ASN A 143 -16.51 -14.35 4.48
N ALA A 144 -16.62 -14.74 5.75
CA ALA A 144 -16.38 -13.85 6.88
C ALA A 144 -14.97 -13.22 6.87
N TRP A 145 -13.96 -13.92 6.36
CA TRP A 145 -12.60 -13.41 6.26
C TRP A 145 -12.46 -12.35 5.16
N ASP A 146 -13.10 -12.56 4.01
CA ASP A 146 -13.15 -11.55 2.94
C ASP A 146 -13.83 -10.27 3.43
N ILE A 147 -14.97 -10.39 4.12
CA ILE A 147 -15.71 -9.26 4.71
C ILE A 147 -14.84 -8.55 5.74
N TYR A 148 -14.17 -9.30 6.61
CA TYR A 148 -13.24 -8.76 7.60
C TYR A 148 -12.13 -7.93 6.94
N PHE A 149 -11.46 -8.49 5.92
CA PHE A 149 -10.37 -7.79 5.24
C PHE A 149 -10.85 -6.50 4.58
N VAL A 150 -12.04 -6.55 3.96
CA VAL A 150 -12.68 -5.38 3.35
C VAL A 150 -12.98 -4.29 4.37
N ALA A 151 -13.61 -4.66 5.49
CA ALA A 151 -13.88 -3.73 6.58
C ALA A 151 -12.58 -3.13 7.15
N PHE A 152 -11.53 -3.95 7.29
CA PHE A 152 -10.23 -3.51 7.77
C PHE A 152 -9.58 -2.48 6.83
N TYR A 153 -9.40 -2.77 5.55
CA TYR A 153 -8.69 -1.83 4.67
C TYR A 153 -9.50 -0.55 4.46
N ILE A 154 -10.84 -0.63 4.33
CA ILE A 154 -11.70 0.55 4.18
C ILE A 154 -11.61 1.42 5.42
N SER A 155 -11.75 0.84 6.61
CA SER A 155 -11.67 1.61 7.87
C SER A 155 -10.30 2.26 8.06
N ALA A 156 -9.22 1.57 7.74
CA ALA A 156 -7.86 2.11 7.82
C ALA A 156 -7.67 3.30 6.86
N VAL A 157 -8.10 3.17 5.60
CA VAL A 157 -7.98 4.24 4.60
C VAL A 157 -8.86 5.44 4.95
N LEU A 158 -10.12 5.23 5.35
CA LEU A 158 -11.01 6.31 5.77
C LEU A 158 -10.47 7.05 7.00
N THR A 159 -9.93 6.31 7.98
CA THR A 159 -9.28 6.91 9.15
C THR A 159 -8.08 7.77 8.72
N GLY A 160 -7.24 7.27 7.81
CA GLY A 160 -6.13 8.01 7.23
C GLY A 160 -6.58 9.30 6.54
N ILE A 161 -7.63 9.23 5.71
CA ILE A 161 -8.22 10.40 5.01
C ILE A 161 -8.69 11.45 6.03
N VAL A 162 -9.42 11.04 7.07
CA VAL A 162 -9.93 11.96 8.11
C VAL A 162 -8.79 12.64 8.86
N ILE A 163 -7.73 11.89 9.21
CA ILE A 163 -6.57 12.42 9.91
C ILE A 163 -5.84 13.45 9.05
N VAL A 164 -5.55 13.12 7.79
CA VAL A 164 -4.88 14.00 6.83
C VAL A 164 -5.69 15.27 6.58
N TRP A 165 -7.01 15.14 6.41
CA TRP A 165 -7.91 16.27 6.22
C TRP A 165 -7.90 17.23 7.41
N ARG A 166 -8.08 16.68 8.63
CA ARG A 166 -8.04 17.47 9.87
C ARG A 166 -6.71 18.16 10.09
N TRP A 167 -5.61 17.51 9.72
CA TRP A 167 -4.26 18.07 9.79
C TRP A 167 -4.11 19.30 8.87
N GLY A 168 -4.59 19.21 7.62
CA GLY A 168 -4.57 20.34 6.69
C GLY A 168 -5.43 21.52 7.17
N LEU A 169 -6.63 21.26 7.68
CA LEU A 169 -7.54 22.31 8.17
C LEU A 169 -6.98 23.08 9.37
N LYS A 170 -6.26 22.40 10.27
CA LYS A 170 -5.69 23.02 11.47
C LYS A 170 -4.40 23.79 11.22
N SER A 171 -3.74 23.57 10.08
CA SER A 171 -2.45 24.19 9.80
C SER A 171 -2.60 25.62 9.28
N SER A 172 -1.75 26.52 9.75
CA SER A 172 -1.52 27.84 9.17
C SER A 172 -0.48 27.80 8.03
N ASP A 173 0.27 26.71 7.90
CA ASP A 173 1.29 26.54 6.86
C ASP A 173 0.66 26.08 5.53
N ASP A 174 0.86 26.90 4.48
CA ASP A 174 0.38 26.63 3.14
C ASP A 174 0.97 25.37 2.50
N ASN A 175 2.21 25.00 2.84
CA ASN A 175 2.82 23.75 2.39
C ASN A 175 2.10 22.55 2.99
N ILE A 176 1.76 22.60 4.28
CA ILE A 176 0.96 21.54 4.94
C ILE A 176 -0.43 21.42 4.31
N ARG A 177 -1.09 22.55 4.02
CA ARG A 177 -2.40 22.55 3.35
C ARG A 177 -2.35 21.93 1.96
N LYS A 178 -1.29 22.21 1.18
CA LYS A 178 -1.07 21.61 -0.15
C LYS A 178 -0.84 20.10 -0.05
N GLN A 179 0.01 19.65 0.88
CA GLN A 179 0.23 18.22 1.14
C GLN A 179 -1.06 17.51 1.52
N SER A 180 -1.79 18.06 2.50
CA SER A 180 -3.06 17.51 2.96
C SER A 180 -4.08 17.39 1.82
N LYS A 181 -4.25 18.44 1.00
CA LYS A 181 -5.14 18.40 -0.18
C LYS A 181 -4.72 17.32 -1.19
N LEU A 182 -3.43 17.23 -1.51
CA LEU A 182 -2.93 16.22 -2.45
C LEU A 182 -3.25 14.81 -1.96
N LEU A 183 -2.90 14.51 -0.71
CA LEU A 183 -3.17 13.21 -0.10
C LEU A 183 -4.68 12.94 -0.01
N PHE A 184 -5.48 13.90 0.45
CA PHE A 184 -6.94 13.81 0.54
C PHE A 184 -7.63 13.51 -0.80
N VAL A 185 -7.06 13.93 -1.93
CA VAL A 185 -7.60 13.59 -3.26
C VAL A 185 -7.13 12.21 -3.72
N THR A 186 -5.85 11.89 -3.53
CA THR A 186 -5.27 10.64 -4.03
C THR A 186 -5.75 9.38 -3.31
N PHE A 187 -5.99 9.44 -1.99
CA PHE A 187 -6.43 8.27 -1.22
C PHE A 187 -7.84 7.78 -1.60
N PRO A 188 -8.88 8.63 -1.63
CA PRO A 188 -10.21 8.22 -2.08
C PRO A 188 -10.21 7.72 -3.53
N LEU A 189 -9.43 8.36 -4.41
CA LEU A 189 -9.33 7.94 -5.81
C LEU A 189 -8.81 6.50 -5.91
N ALA A 190 -7.70 6.18 -5.23
CA ALA A 190 -7.16 4.83 -5.22
C ALA A 190 -8.09 3.81 -4.54
N LEU A 191 -8.78 4.21 -3.45
CA LEU A 191 -9.75 3.37 -2.77
C LEU A 191 -10.91 2.97 -3.71
N VAL A 192 -11.50 3.97 -4.39
CA VAL A 192 -12.60 3.73 -5.33
C VAL A 192 -12.13 2.85 -6.48
N LEU A 193 -11.01 3.18 -7.13
CA LEU A 193 -10.50 2.40 -8.26
C LEU A 193 -10.18 0.96 -7.87
N GLY A 194 -9.47 0.76 -6.75
CA GLY A 194 -9.10 -0.57 -6.27
C GLY A 194 -10.32 -1.42 -5.88
N THR A 195 -11.29 -0.86 -5.14
CA THR A 195 -12.50 -1.61 -4.78
C THR A 195 -13.35 -1.93 -6.01
N LEU A 196 -13.46 -1.01 -6.99
CA LEU A 196 -14.19 -1.25 -8.22
C LEU A 196 -13.56 -2.38 -9.06
N THR A 197 -12.23 -2.42 -9.19
CA THR A 197 -11.58 -3.48 -9.98
C THR A 197 -11.54 -4.81 -9.26
N ASP A 198 -11.22 -4.81 -7.97
CA ASP A 198 -10.89 -6.06 -7.29
C ASP A 198 -12.13 -6.78 -6.79
N MET A 199 -13.17 -6.04 -6.42
CA MET A 199 -14.44 -6.59 -5.94
C MET A 199 -15.55 -6.49 -6.99
N LEU A 200 -15.86 -5.29 -7.48
CA LEU A 200 -17.05 -5.09 -8.30
C LEU A 200 -16.90 -5.71 -9.70
N ALA A 201 -15.76 -5.54 -10.35
CA ALA A 201 -15.51 -6.13 -11.66
C ALA A 201 -15.52 -7.66 -11.57
N ASN A 202 -14.87 -8.25 -10.55
CA ASN A 202 -14.91 -9.70 -10.35
C ASN A 202 -16.30 -10.23 -9.96
N ALA A 203 -17.17 -9.43 -9.34
CA ALA A 203 -18.55 -9.81 -9.06
C ALA A 203 -19.46 -9.76 -10.30
N LEU A 204 -19.34 -8.71 -11.11
CA LEU A 204 -20.30 -8.40 -12.18
C LEU A 204 -19.87 -8.90 -13.56
N LEU A 205 -18.57 -9.03 -13.82
CA LEU A 205 -18.08 -9.45 -15.13
C LEU A 205 -18.09 -10.98 -15.25
N ALA A 206 -18.45 -11.43 -16.44
CA ALA A 206 -18.33 -12.83 -16.85
C ALA A 206 -16.85 -13.28 -16.87
N TYR A 207 -15.95 -12.37 -17.26
CA TYR A 207 -14.51 -12.60 -17.27
C TYR A 207 -13.87 -12.03 -16.00
N LYS A 208 -13.17 -12.88 -15.25
CA LYS A 208 -12.46 -12.48 -14.03
C LYS A 208 -11.15 -11.80 -14.39
N ILE A 209 -10.81 -10.73 -13.67
CA ILE A 209 -9.63 -9.91 -13.92
C ILE A 209 -8.68 -9.95 -12.72
N PRO A 210 -7.36 -9.81 -12.95
CA PRO A 210 -6.39 -9.69 -11.86
C PRO A 210 -6.74 -8.58 -10.89
N GLN A 211 -6.31 -8.72 -9.64
CA GLN A 211 -6.46 -7.68 -8.62
C GLN A 211 -5.51 -6.51 -8.92
N MET A 212 -6.07 -5.36 -9.27
CA MET A 212 -5.36 -4.18 -9.76
C MET A 212 -5.06 -3.16 -8.66
N ALA A 213 -5.59 -3.36 -7.44
CA ALA A 213 -5.38 -2.45 -6.31
C ALA A 213 -3.94 -1.93 -6.11
N PRO A 214 -2.86 -2.76 -6.13
CA PRO A 214 -1.52 -2.23 -5.89
C PRO A 214 -1.05 -1.25 -6.98
N LEU A 215 -1.61 -1.31 -8.20
CA LEU A 215 -1.31 -0.35 -9.25
C LEU A 215 -1.98 1.00 -8.98
N PHE A 216 -3.23 1.00 -8.51
CA PHE A 216 -3.92 2.23 -8.12
C PHE A 216 -3.34 2.85 -6.85
N VAL A 217 -2.84 2.03 -5.93
CA VAL A 217 -2.15 2.48 -4.73
C VAL A 217 -0.86 3.26 -5.04
N LEU A 218 -0.26 3.10 -6.23
CA LEU A 218 0.85 3.97 -6.66
C LEU A 218 0.45 5.45 -6.73
N ILE A 219 -0.83 5.78 -6.89
CA ILE A 219 -1.34 7.16 -6.92
C ILE A 219 -1.08 7.86 -5.57
N PRO A 220 -1.60 7.39 -4.42
CA PRO A 220 -1.30 8.00 -3.13
C PRO A 220 0.18 7.84 -2.73
N ILE A 221 0.88 6.78 -3.13
CA ILE A 221 2.33 6.65 -2.88
C ILE A 221 3.12 7.75 -3.61
N SER A 222 2.76 8.07 -4.85
CA SER A 222 3.33 9.19 -5.57
C SER A 222 2.97 10.53 -4.89
N GLY A 223 1.77 10.64 -4.35
CA GLY A 223 1.35 11.80 -3.53
C GLY A 223 2.21 11.97 -2.27
N ILE A 224 2.52 10.87 -1.57
CA ILE A 224 3.44 10.87 -0.42
C ILE A 224 4.85 11.27 -0.84
N TYR A 225 5.36 10.67 -1.92
CA TYR A 225 6.67 10.99 -2.47
C TYR A 225 6.79 12.50 -2.77
N ILE A 226 5.83 13.05 -3.52
CA ILE A 226 5.80 14.49 -3.85
C ILE A 226 5.68 15.33 -2.57
N SER A 227 4.88 14.90 -1.60
CA SER A 227 4.71 15.62 -0.34
C SER A 227 6.02 15.72 0.43
N MET A 228 6.72 14.61 0.61
CA MET A 228 8.02 14.58 1.28
C MET A 228 9.11 15.29 0.50
N ARG A 229 9.06 15.24 -0.84
CA ARG A 229 10.07 15.83 -1.74
C ARG A 229 9.87 17.28 -2.12
N ARG A 230 8.68 17.84 -1.94
CA ARG A 230 8.39 19.23 -2.30
C ARG A 230 8.04 20.10 -1.10
N TYR A 231 7.51 19.50 -0.03
CA TYR A 231 6.88 20.24 1.05
C TYR A 231 7.29 19.79 2.46
N GLY A 232 7.98 18.66 2.64
CA GLY A 232 8.58 18.27 3.92
C GLY A 232 9.97 18.89 4.10
N PHE A 233 10.23 19.53 5.24
CA PHE A 233 11.52 19.98 5.84
C PHE A 233 12.74 20.30 4.93
N MET A 234 12.55 20.63 3.66
CA MET A 234 13.62 21.11 2.81
C MET A 234 13.73 22.62 2.97
N ASN A 235 14.37 23.02 4.05
CA ASN A 235 15.47 23.93 3.82
C ASN A 235 16.56 23.07 3.17
N LEU A 236 16.61 23.07 1.83
CA LEU A 236 17.92 22.86 1.21
C LEU A 236 18.86 23.83 1.95
N PRO A 237 20.06 23.41 2.39
CA PRO A 237 21.06 24.39 2.75
C PRO A 237 21.11 25.35 1.58
N GLN A 238 20.73 26.61 1.81
CA GLN A 238 21.11 27.66 0.89
C GLN A 238 22.61 27.49 0.73
N PRO A 239 23.16 27.46 -0.49
CA PRO A 239 24.59 27.55 -0.62
C PRO A 239 24.97 28.80 0.15
N THR A 240 25.71 28.63 1.25
CA THR A 240 26.35 29.73 1.94
C THR A 240 27.18 30.40 0.87
N GLY A 241 26.66 31.51 0.34
CA GLY A 241 27.37 32.34 -0.59
C GLY A 241 28.49 32.98 0.19
N ASP A 242 29.59 32.24 0.31
CA ASP A 242 30.89 32.63 0.87
C ASP A 242 31.91 31.54 0.47
N GLU A 243 31.93 31.13 -0.80
CA GLU A 243 33.23 30.82 -1.41
C GLU A 243 33.82 32.17 -1.84
N GLU A 244 34.28 32.92 -0.83
CA GLU A 244 35.29 33.94 -1.06
C GLU A 244 36.54 33.23 -1.60
N ILE A 245 36.88 33.66 -2.81
CA ILE A 245 38.12 33.41 -3.52
C ILE A 245 39.29 33.75 -2.59
N LEU A 246 40.10 32.74 -2.22
CA LEU A 246 41.53 32.89 -1.93
C LEU A 246 42.30 31.70 -2.50
#